data_AF-A0A5B7AAN3-F1
#
_entry.id   AF-A0A5B7AAN3-F1
#
_cell.length_a   1.000
_cell.length_b   1.000
_cell.length_c   1.000
_cell.angle_alpha   90.00
_cell.angle_beta   90.00
_cell.angle_gamma   90.00
#
_symmetry.space_group_name_H-M   'P 1'
#
loop_
_entity.id
_entity.type
_entity.pdbx_description
1 polymer ?
#
loop_
_entity_poly.entity_id
_entity_poly.type
_entity_poly.pdbx_seq_one_letter_code
_entity_poly.pdbx_strand_id
1 'polypeptide(L)'
;MNLLFSFLEPNRPHSALLAGYFSKVVICLMLRKTVPLMNYVQAHQDVFRQLVDLIGITSIMEVLIRLVGADDHIYPNSMDVMQWLGDSNLLEMIVDKLTPLSPPEVHANAAETLCAITRNAPSALATKLSSPSFVARIFGHALEDSHSKSGLVHSLSVCISLLDPKRSISSPLMHSIRSQHIYESTIPVDPETVNAMLPKLGDLLMLLNVTSDEKILPTTYGELRPPLGKHRLKIVEFIAVLLKTGNEIAEKELVSSGTIKRVLDLFFEYPYNNSLHHHVESIIFSCLESKNNTIVDHLLQECDLIGKILQADKQPILSGDLNQPSLPAAGRQAPRLGNLGHITRISNKLVHLGSCSGLIQTYLQENSEWNNWQASVLQERNLVENVYRWACGRPTALQDRTRDSDEDDLHDRDY
;
A
#
# COMPACT_ATOMS: atom_id res chain seq x y z
N MET A 1 -19.19 35.73 6.92
CA MET A 1 -18.46 34.64 6.22
C MET A 1 -17.81 35.14 4.93
N ASN A 2 -18.42 36.07 4.19
CA ASN A 2 -17.86 36.64 2.94
C ASN A 2 -16.39 37.10 3.05
N LEU A 3 -16.05 37.91 4.07
CA LEU A 3 -14.66 38.36 4.24
C LEU A 3 -13.67 37.21 4.48
N LEU A 4 -14.07 36.19 5.24
CA LEU A 4 -13.23 35.02 5.50
C LEU A 4 -12.98 34.22 4.21
N PHE A 5 -14.04 33.91 3.48
CA PHE A 5 -13.95 33.12 2.24
C PHE A 5 -13.42 33.91 1.04
N SER A 6 -13.41 35.25 1.10
CA SER A 6 -12.71 36.07 0.11
C SER A 6 -11.23 35.75 0.03
N PHE A 7 -10.63 35.17 1.08
CA PHE A 7 -9.26 34.65 1.06
C PHE A 7 -8.98 33.70 -0.10
N LEU A 8 -9.98 32.95 -0.58
CA LEU A 8 -9.85 31.97 -1.66
C LEU A 8 -9.90 32.59 -3.07
N GLU A 9 -10.16 33.90 -3.18
CA GLU A 9 -10.27 34.56 -4.47
C GLU A 9 -8.92 34.58 -5.22
N PRO A 10 -8.88 34.28 -6.53
CA PRO A 10 -7.63 34.17 -7.29
C PRO A 10 -6.74 35.42 -7.29
N ASN A 11 -7.33 36.59 -7.05
CA ASN A 11 -6.64 37.89 -7.00
C ASN A 11 -5.93 38.15 -5.66
N ARG A 12 -5.98 37.22 -4.70
CA ARG A 12 -5.33 37.36 -3.39
C ARG A 12 -4.05 36.55 -3.28
N PRO A 13 -3.10 36.99 -2.43
CA PRO A 13 -1.89 36.22 -2.15
C PRO A 13 -2.18 35.06 -1.18
N HIS A 14 -1.88 33.84 -1.60
CA HIS A 14 -2.11 32.61 -0.82
C HIS A 14 -0.80 32.08 -0.21
N SER A 15 -0.28 32.76 0.82
CA SER A 15 0.89 32.24 1.54
C SER A 15 0.51 31.08 2.47
N ALA A 16 1.44 30.15 2.70
CA ALA A 16 1.21 29.00 3.59
C ALA A 16 0.81 29.42 5.01
N LEU A 17 1.38 30.51 5.53
CA LEU A 17 1.04 31.07 6.84
C LEU A 17 -0.42 31.55 6.90
N LEU A 18 -0.85 32.33 5.90
CA LEU A 18 -2.22 32.86 5.83
C LEU A 18 -3.24 31.74 5.61
N ALA A 19 -2.92 30.77 4.75
CA ALA A 19 -3.73 29.58 4.56
C ALA A 19 -3.87 28.77 5.86
N GLY A 20 -2.82 28.71 6.69
CA GLY A 20 -2.87 28.10 8.02
C GLY A 20 -3.81 28.83 8.97
N TYR A 21 -3.81 30.16 8.98
CA TYR A 21 -4.77 30.94 9.78
C TYR A 21 -6.21 30.77 9.28
N PHE A 22 -6.42 30.87 7.97
CA PHE A 22 -7.71 30.60 7.32
C PHE A 22 -8.23 29.21 7.72
N SER A 23 -7.40 28.18 7.58
CA SER A 23 -7.73 26.79 7.92
C SER A 23 -8.15 26.65 9.38
N LYS A 24 -7.38 27.19 10.33
CA LYS A 24 -7.73 27.17 11.76
C LYS A 24 -9.08 27.81 12.04
N VAL A 25 -9.40 28.93 11.41
CA VAL A 25 -10.69 29.62 11.59
C VAL A 25 -11.82 28.79 11.01
N VAL A 26 -11.67 28.25 9.79
CA VAL A 26 -12.70 27.41 9.16
C VAL A 26 -12.93 26.14 9.96
N ILE A 27 -11.89 25.45 10.42
CA ILE A 27 -12.00 24.26 11.28
C ILE A 27 -12.71 24.59 12.59
N CYS A 28 -12.42 25.75 13.20
CA CYS A 28 -13.13 26.19 14.40
C CYS A 28 -14.63 26.44 14.12
N LEU A 29 -14.97 27.02 12.96
CA LEU A 29 -16.35 27.19 12.52
C LEU A 29 -17.03 25.84 12.26
N MET A 30 -16.33 24.88 11.67
CA MET A 30 -16.85 23.53 11.47
C MET A 30 -17.21 22.85 12.79
N LEU A 31 -16.39 23.02 13.84
CA LEU A 31 -16.63 22.42 15.15
C LEU A 31 -17.73 23.14 15.95
N ARG A 32 -17.82 24.48 15.85
CA ARG A 32 -18.69 25.28 16.72
C ARG A 32 -19.98 25.78 16.04
N LYS A 33 -19.99 25.85 14.71
CA LYS A 33 -21.04 26.47 13.88
C LYS A 33 -21.20 25.73 12.54
N THR A 34 -21.27 24.39 12.58
CA THR A 34 -21.35 23.51 11.40
C THR A 34 -22.50 23.87 10.47
N VAL A 35 -23.73 23.94 10.99
CA VAL A 35 -24.93 24.18 10.15
C VAL A 35 -24.87 25.52 9.41
N PRO A 36 -24.59 26.68 10.07
CA PRO A 36 -24.41 27.94 9.36
C PRO A 36 -23.28 27.92 8.31
N LEU A 37 -22.18 27.21 8.60
CA LEU A 37 -21.06 27.10 7.68
C LEU A 37 -21.44 26.30 6.43
N MET A 38 -22.07 25.13 6.61
CA MET A 38 -22.47 24.28 5.49
C MET A 38 -23.53 24.96 4.63
N ASN A 39 -24.51 25.65 5.23
CA ASN A 39 -25.48 26.45 4.49
C ASN A 39 -24.81 27.56 3.65
N TYR A 40 -23.77 28.20 4.21
CA TYR A 40 -23.00 29.21 3.48
C TYR A 40 -22.25 28.60 2.28
N VAL A 41 -21.57 27.46 2.49
CA VAL A 41 -20.83 26.77 1.43
C VAL A 41 -21.79 26.28 0.33
N GLN A 42 -22.95 25.73 0.70
CA GLN A 42 -23.97 25.30 -0.25
C GLN A 42 -24.53 26.47 -1.08
N ALA A 43 -24.70 27.64 -0.47
CA ALA A 43 -25.13 28.85 -1.18
C ALA A 43 -24.05 29.45 -2.09
N HIS A 44 -22.77 29.10 -1.90
CA HIS A 44 -21.63 29.64 -2.65
C HIS A 44 -20.80 28.51 -3.27
N GLN A 45 -21.30 27.95 -4.37
CA GLN A 45 -20.69 26.82 -5.09
C GLN A 45 -19.21 27.05 -5.48
N ASP A 46 -18.81 28.31 -5.72
CA ASP A 46 -17.43 28.68 -6.07
C ASP A 46 -16.43 28.35 -4.96
N VAL A 47 -16.86 28.24 -3.69
CA VAL A 47 -15.97 27.95 -2.56
C VAL A 47 -15.24 26.62 -2.79
N PHE A 48 -15.94 25.58 -3.21
CA PHE A 48 -15.33 24.27 -3.46
C PHE A 48 -14.35 24.32 -4.62
N ARG A 49 -14.72 24.99 -5.72
CA ARG A 49 -13.83 25.18 -6.86
C ARG A 49 -12.54 25.88 -6.45
N GLN A 50 -12.64 26.98 -5.68
CA GLN A 50 -11.47 27.73 -5.24
C GLN A 50 -10.61 26.94 -4.24
N LEU A 51 -11.22 26.16 -3.33
CA LEU A 51 -10.49 25.24 -2.46
C LEU A 51 -9.71 24.19 -3.26
N VAL A 52 -10.32 23.64 -4.32
CA VAL A 52 -9.67 22.66 -5.21
C VAL A 52 -8.59 23.31 -6.06
N ASP A 53 -8.77 24.54 -6.53
CA ASP A 53 -7.75 25.27 -7.27
C ASP A 53 -6.51 25.57 -6.42
N LEU A 54 -6.69 25.72 -5.11
CA LEU A 54 -5.64 25.94 -4.12
C LEU A 54 -5.20 24.67 -3.38
N ILE A 55 -5.60 23.48 -3.85
CA ILE A 55 -5.35 22.20 -3.16
C ILE A 55 -3.88 21.90 -2.93
N GLY A 56 -2.96 22.49 -3.71
CA GLY A 56 -1.52 22.38 -3.51
C GLY A 56 -1.03 22.92 -2.16
N ILE A 57 -1.82 23.77 -1.48
CA ILE A 57 -1.53 24.23 -0.13
C ILE A 57 -2.15 23.27 0.89
N THR A 58 -1.31 22.57 1.67
CA THR A 58 -1.75 21.52 2.62
C THR A 58 -2.84 21.99 3.59
N SER A 59 -2.75 23.23 4.11
CA SER A 59 -3.79 23.76 5.01
C SER A 59 -5.16 23.92 4.34
N ILE A 60 -5.20 24.11 3.02
CA ILE A 60 -6.44 24.20 2.22
C ILE A 60 -6.98 22.82 1.93
N MET A 61 -6.12 21.88 1.53
CA MET A 61 -6.48 20.46 1.43
C MET A 61 -7.08 19.94 2.75
N GLU A 62 -6.51 20.30 3.89
CA GLU A 62 -7.04 19.94 5.21
C GLU A 62 -8.44 20.50 5.52
N VAL A 63 -8.75 21.68 5.01
CA VAL A 63 -10.12 22.25 5.08
C VAL A 63 -11.04 21.44 4.17
N LEU A 64 -10.60 21.14 2.95
CA LEU A 64 -11.37 20.37 1.98
C LEU A 64 -11.70 18.97 2.50
N ILE A 65 -10.71 18.23 3.02
CA ILE A 65 -10.91 16.92 3.65
C ILE A 65 -11.93 16.99 4.77
N ARG A 66 -11.86 18.01 5.62
CA ARG A 66 -12.81 18.16 6.72
C ARG A 66 -14.21 18.55 6.24
N LEU A 67 -14.35 19.37 5.21
CA LEU A 67 -15.66 19.71 4.63
C LEU A 67 -16.33 18.52 3.96
N VAL A 68 -15.54 17.65 3.32
CA VAL A 68 -16.00 16.46 2.61
C VAL A 68 -16.17 15.26 3.53
N GLY A 69 -15.35 15.18 4.58
CA GLY A 69 -15.36 14.14 5.60
C GLY A 69 -15.76 14.67 6.97
N ALA A 70 -16.62 15.69 7.01
CA ALA A 70 -17.22 16.12 8.25
C ALA A 70 -17.96 14.91 8.79
N ASP A 71 -17.40 14.34 9.87
CA ASP A 71 -17.90 13.18 10.60
C ASP A 71 -19.44 13.17 10.65
N ASP A 72 -20.01 11.97 10.75
CA ASP A 72 -21.44 11.67 10.99
C ASP A 72 -21.97 12.27 12.32
N HIS A 73 -21.58 13.48 12.67
CA HIS A 73 -22.15 14.30 13.71
C HIS A 73 -23.54 14.74 13.26
N ILE A 74 -24.51 13.88 13.53
CA ILE A 74 -25.86 14.17 14.05
C ILE A 74 -26.21 15.67 14.04
N TYR A 75 -26.41 16.26 12.86
CA TYR A 75 -27.09 17.52 12.71
C TYR A 75 -28.27 17.32 11.76
N PRO A 76 -29.44 17.93 12.04
CA PRO A 76 -30.61 17.78 11.19
C PRO A 76 -30.25 18.23 9.75
N ASN A 77 -30.56 17.37 8.77
CA ASN A 77 -30.27 17.50 7.33
C ASN A 77 -28.84 17.16 6.87
N SER A 78 -28.01 16.49 7.68
CA SER A 78 -26.67 16.03 7.23
C SER A 78 -26.72 15.13 5.99
N MET A 79 -27.76 14.29 5.87
CA MET A 79 -27.98 13.42 4.71
C MET A 79 -28.18 14.21 3.41
N ASP A 80 -28.96 15.30 3.43
CA ASP A 80 -29.23 16.13 2.25
C ASP A 80 -27.97 16.86 1.78
N VAL A 81 -27.13 17.30 2.71
CA VAL A 81 -25.84 17.96 2.42
C VAL A 81 -24.85 16.95 1.81
N MET A 82 -24.78 15.74 2.35
CA MET A 82 -23.91 14.69 1.81
C MET A 82 -24.37 14.19 0.44
N GLN A 83 -25.68 14.13 0.20
CA GLN A 83 -26.23 13.83 -1.13
C GLN A 83 -25.90 14.95 -2.12
N TRP A 84 -26.11 16.22 -1.74
CA TRP A 84 -25.73 17.37 -2.57
C TRP A 84 -24.25 17.39 -2.93
N LEU A 85 -23.36 17.04 -2.00
CA LEU A 85 -21.94 16.88 -2.28
C LEU A 85 -21.68 15.78 -3.32
N GLY A 86 -22.39 14.65 -3.22
CA GLY A 86 -22.34 13.57 -4.22
C GLY A 86 -22.79 14.00 -5.61
N ASP A 87 -23.83 14.83 -5.69
CA ASP A 87 -24.39 15.33 -6.95
C ASP A 87 -23.57 16.49 -7.55
N SER A 88 -22.70 17.11 -6.76
CA SER A 88 -21.80 18.18 -7.21
C SER A 88 -20.68 17.65 -8.13
N ASN A 89 -20.01 18.58 -8.83
CA ASN A 89 -18.84 18.29 -9.66
C ASN A 89 -17.51 18.25 -8.85
N LEU A 90 -17.59 18.21 -7.51
CA LEU A 90 -16.42 18.28 -6.64
C LEU A 90 -15.44 17.13 -6.89
N LEU A 91 -15.97 15.93 -7.04
CA LEU A 91 -15.14 14.73 -7.21
C LEU A 91 -14.38 14.77 -8.54
N GLU A 92 -15.06 15.21 -9.61
CA GLU A 92 -14.49 15.43 -10.94
C GLU A 92 -13.34 16.43 -10.86
N MET A 93 -13.55 17.58 -10.19
CA MET A 93 -12.53 18.61 -10.02
C MET A 93 -11.29 18.11 -9.25
N ILE A 94 -11.47 17.28 -8.21
CA ILE A 94 -10.35 16.72 -7.44
C ILE A 94 -9.60 15.67 -8.25
N VAL A 95 -10.31 14.77 -8.96
CA VAL A 95 -9.68 13.74 -9.80
C VAL A 95 -8.90 14.36 -10.95
N ASP A 96 -9.39 15.46 -11.53
CA ASP A 96 -8.65 16.21 -12.56
C ASP A 96 -7.32 16.77 -12.09
N LYS A 97 -7.13 16.98 -10.78
CA LYS A 97 -5.84 17.39 -10.23
C LYS A 97 -4.79 16.27 -10.25
N LEU A 98 -5.16 15.02 -10.53
CA LEU A 98 -4.22 13.90 -10.74
C LEU A 98 -3.62 13.86 -12.15
N THR A 99 -4.04 14.74 -13.06
CA THR A 99 -3.46 14.84 -14.41
C THR A 99 -1.94 15.06 -14.37
N PRO A 100 -1.15 14.45 -15.27
CA PRO A 100 0.31 14.60 -15.29
C PRO A 100 0.84 16.04 -15.34
N LEU A 101 0.02 16.99 -15.81
CA LEU A 101 0.35 18.42 -15.89
C LEU A 101 0.40 19.11 -14.52
N SER A 102 -0.17 18.50 -13.47
CA SER A 102 -0.16 19.06 -12.13
C SER A 102 1.20 18.87 -11.44
N PRO A 103 1.58 19.78 -10.54
CA PRO A 103 2.82 19.64 -9.78
C PRO A 103 2.70 18.53 -8.71
N PRO A 104 3.83 17.96 -8.24
CA PRO A 104 3.84 16.85 -7.29
C PRO A 104 3.06 17.10 -5.99
N GLU A 105 3.11 18.31 -5.44
CA GLU A 105 2.34 18.67 -4.24
C GLU A 105 0.82 18.66 -4.46
N VAL A 106 0.36 18.98 -5.67
CA VAL A 106 -1.06 18.92 -6.04
C VAL A 106 -1.51 17.47 -6.18
N HIS A 107 -0.70 16.61 -6.81
CA HIS A 107 -0.97 15.16 -6.85
C HIS A 107 -1.11 14.56 -5.45
N ALA A 108 -0.17 14.90 -4.55
CA ALA A 108 -0.15 14.40 -3.19
C ALA A 108 -1.42 14.80 -2.43
N ASN A 109 -1.76 16.08 -2.46
CA ASN A 109 -2.90 16.60 -1.71
C ASN A 109 -4.25 16.15 -2.32
N ALA A 110 -4.35 16.05 -3.65
CA ALA A 110 -5.52 15.50 -4.32
C ALA A 110 -5.74 14.03 -3.97
N ALA A 111 -4.70 13.21 -4.03
CA ALA A 111 -4.78 11.81 -3.63
C ALA A 111 -5.12 11.63 -2.15
N GLU A 112 -4.53 12.42 -1.25
CA GLU A 112 -4.89 12.36 0.18
C GLU A 112 -6.36 12.73 0.40
N THR A 113 -6.88 13.71 -0.34
CA THR A 113 -8.30 14.08 -0.29
C THR A 113 -9.20 12.94 -0.77
N LEU A 114 -8.85 12.30 -1.89
CA LEU A 114 -9.59 11.16 -2.42
C LEU A 114 -9.51 9.93 -1.50
N CYS A 115 -8.34 9.65 -0.91
CA CYS A 115 -8.17 8.61 0.10
C CYS A 115 -8.94 8.91 1.40
N ALA A 116 -9.13 10.19 1.75
CA ALA A 116 -9.99 10.53 2.87
C ALA A 116 -11.47 10.23 2.54
N ILE A 117 -11.91 10.48 1.30
CA ILE A 117 -13.26 10.14 0.84
C ILE A 117 -13.51 8.63 0.89
N THR A 118 -12.58 7.81 0.40
CA THR A 118 -12.72 6.34 0.43
C THR A 118 -12.78 5.78 1.85
N ARG A 119 -12.05 6.37 2.80
CA ARG A 119 -12.09 6.00 4.22
C ARG A 119 -13.45 6.26 4.88
N ASN A 120 -14.22 7.22 4.35
CA ASN A 120 -15.56 7.55 4.84
C ASN A 120 -16.65 6.69 4.20
N ALA A 121 -16.32 5.50 3.68
CA ALA A 121 -17.31 4.56 3.18
C ALA A 121 -18.15 3.96 4.33
N PRO A 122 -19.48 3.81 4.17
CA PRO A 122 -20.27 4.15 2.98
C PRO A 122 -20.71 5.63 2.96
N SER A 123 -20.35 6.38 1.91
CA SER A 123 -20.84 7.74 1.65
C SER A 123 -21.15 7.94 0.17
N ALA A 124 -22.02 8.90 -0.19
CA ALA A 124 -22.38 9.17 -1.59
C ALA A 124 -21.15 9.43 -2.48
N LEU A 125 -20.18 10.19 -1.95
CA LEU A 125 -18.92 10.46 -2.62
C LEU A 125 -18.02 9.23 -2.74
N ALA A 126 -17.93 8.39 -1.70
CA ALA A 126 -17.16 7.14 -1.77
C ALA A 126 -17.78 6.19 -2.82
N THR A 127 -19.11 6.06 -2.85
CA THR A 127 -19.81 5.24 -3.84
C THR A 127 -19.59 5.77 -5.26
N LYS A 128 -19.68 7.08 -5.48
CA LYS A 128 -19.41 7.71 -6.79
C LYS A 128 -17.95 7.50 -7.22
N LEU A 129 -17.00 7.62 -6.30
CA LEU A 129 -15.57 7.42 -6.53
C LEU A 129 -15.21 5.98 -6.89
N SER A 130 -15.88 4.99 -6.27
CA SER A 130 -15.73 3.58 -6.62
C SER A 130 -16.37 3.20 -7.95
N SER A 131 -17.16 4.09 -8.58
CA SER A 131 -17.80 3.75 -9.86
C SER A 131 -16.78 3.49 -10.96
N PRO A 132 -17.07 2.57 -11.91
CA PRO A 132 -16.14 2.22 -13.00
C PRO A 132 -15.62 3.43 -13.79
N SER A 133 -16.46 4.46 -13.99
CA SER A 133 -16.09 5.67 -14.71
C SER A 133 -14.98 6.48 -14.03
N PHE A 134 -15.06 6.63 -12.70
CA PHE A 134 -14.06 7.36 -11.91
C PHE A 134 -12.79 6.55 -11.74
N VAL A 135 -12.91 5.25 -11.50
CA VAL A 135 -11.77 4.34 -11.41
C VAL A 135 -10.97 4.34 -12.71
N ALA A 136 -11.64 4.21 -13.85
CA ALA A 136 -11.00 4.26 -15.16
C ALA A 136 -10.30 5.60 -15.42
N ARG A 137 -10.90 6.73 -14.98
CA ARG A 137 -10.30 8.06 -15.09
C ARG A 137 -9.05 8.21 -14.24
N ILE A 138 -9.08 7.78 -12.98
CA ILE A 138 -7.92 7.81 -12.07
C ILE A 138 -6.77 6.95 -12.62
N PHE A 139 -7.10 5.75 -13.10
CA PHE A 139 -6.13 4.88 -13.77
C PHE A 139 -5.59 5.47 -15.06
N GLY A 140 -6.42 6.16 -15.83
CA GLY A 140 -6.02 6.92 -17.02
C GLY A 140 -4.93 7.93 -16.69
N HIS A 141 -5.17 8.80 -15.70
CA HIS A 141 -4.17 9.78 -15.26
C HIS A 141 -2.87 9.15 -14.74
N ALA A 142 -2.94 7.94 -14.16
CA ALA A 142 -1.74 7.21 -13.72
C ALA A 142 -0.79 6.85 -14.89
N LEU A 143 -1.32 6.73 -16.11
CA LEU A 143 -0.65 6.16 -17.28
C LEU A 143 -0.57 7.11 -18.49
N GLU A 144 -1.20 8.28 -18.43
CA GLU A 144 -1.23 9.29 -19.51
C GLU A 144 0.14 9.84 -19.90
N ASP A 145 1.09 9.92 -18.96
CA ASP A 145 2.47 10.34 -19.22
C ASP A 145 3.46 9.51 -18.39
N SER A 146 4.25 8.70 -19.10
CA SER A 146 5.31 7.86 -18.51
C SER A 146 6.38 8.65 -17.73
N HIS A 147 6.50 9.96 -17.95
CA HIS A 147 7.49 10.80 -17.27
C HIS A 147 7.03 11.30 -15.90
N SER A 148 5.71 11.43 -15.64
CA SER A 148 5.18 11.91 -14.37
C SER A 148 5.12 10.81 -13.30
N LYS A 149 6.29 10.48 -12.73
CA LYS A 149 6.42 9.49 -11.64
C LYS A 149 5.56 9.82 -10.42
N SER A 150 5.22 11.10 -10.20
CA SER A 150 4.37 11.53 -9.08
C SER A 150 2.89 11.23 -9.33
N GLY A 151 2.37 11.51 -10.53
CA GLY A 151 0.97 11.23 -10.87
C GLY A 151 0.64 9.75 -10.71
N LEU A 152 1.48 8.88 -11.28
CA LEU A 152 1.39 7.42 -11.13
C LEU A 152 1.31 6.97 -9.66
N VAL A 153 2.23 7.45 -8.80
CA VAL A 153 2.28 7.05 -7.38
C VAL A 153 1.00 7.45 -6.64
N HIS A 154 0.51 8.66 -6.88
CA HIS A 154 -0.63 9.20 -6.16
C HIS A 154 -1.96 8.64 -6.68
N SER A 155 -2.12 8.47 -7.99
CA SER A 155 -3.28 7.78 -8.57
C SER A 155 -3.38 6.33 -8.07
N LEU A 156 -2.27 5.58 -8.06
CA LEU A 156 -2.26 4.23 -7.48
C LEU A 156 -2.52 4.23 -5.97
N SER A 157 -2.18 5.30 -5.25
CA SER A 157 -2.52 5.42 -3.82
C SER A 157 -4.03 5.50 -3.61
N VAL A 158 -4.73 6.23 -4.48
CA VAL A 158 -6.20 6.28 -4.47
C VAL A 158 -6.79 4.91 -4.80
N CYS A 159 -6.27 4.23 -5.82
CA CYS A 159 -6.73 2.89 -6.20
C CYS A 159 -6.51 1.87 -5.07
N ILE A 160 -5.35 1.89 -4.41
CA ILE A 160 -5.09 1.08 -3.21
C ILE A 160 -6.13 1.39 -2.12
N SER A 161 -6.44 2.67 -1.89
CA SER A 161 -7.41 3.05 -0.89
C SER A 161 -8.86 2.69 -1.25
N LEU A 162 -9.18 2.48 -2.53
CA LEU A 162 -10.48 1.97 -2.97
C LEU A 162 -10.62 0.47 -2.70
N LEU A 163 -9.55 -0.28 -2.93
CA LEU A 163 -9.51 -1.73 -2.70
C LEU A 163 -9.37 -2.09 -1.21
N ASP A 164 -8.68 -1.25 -0.44
CA ASP A 164 -8.49 -1.44 1.00
C ASP A 164 -8.53 -0.08 1.73
N PRO A 165 -9.75 0.45 2.00
CA PRO A 165 -9.90 1.74 2.68
C PRO A 165 -9.22 1.80 4.05
N LYS A 166 -9.13 0.65 4.76
CA LYS A 166 -8.62 0.56 6.13
C LYS A 166 -7.09 0.48 6.20
N ARG A 167 -6.41 0.05 5.13
CA ARG A 167 -4.92 0.02 5.05
C ARG A 167 -4.29 1.39 4.80
N SER A 168 -5.05 2.39 4.34
CA SER A 168 -4.52 3.75 4.08
C SER A 168 -4.12 4.57 5.32
N ILE A 169 -4.16 3.99 6.53
CA ILE A 169 -3.77 4.62 7.81
C ILE A 169 -2.24 4.78 7.95
N SER A 170 -1.45 4.49 6.91
CA SER A 170 0.02 4.48 6.93
C SER A 170 0.67 5.88 6.85
N SER A 171 0.29 6.78 7.77
CA SER A 171 1.15 7.92 8.13
C SER A 171 2.32 7.42 8.98
N PRO A 172 3.58 7.77 8.67
CA PRO A 172 4.78 7.30 9.38
C PRO A 172 4.79 7.57 10.90
N LEU A 173 3.94 8.47 11.40
CA LEU A 173 3.91 8.85 12.81
C LEU A 173 3.23 7.82 13.73
N MET A 174 2.52 6.81 13.19
CA MET A 174 1.67 5.90 13.96
C MET A 174 2.13 4.43 13.96
N HIS A 175 3.28 4.09 13.36
CA HIS A 175 3.75 2.70 13.26
C HIS A 175 4.32 2.11 14.55
N SER A 176 4.52 2.90 15.60
CA SER A 176 5.17 2.41 16.82
C SER A 176 4.24 1.74 17.85
N ILE A 177 2.91 1.70 17.65
CA ILE A 177 1.99 1.30 18.74
C ILE A 177 1.06 0.11 18.42
N ARG A 178 0.95 -0.41 17.20
CA ARG A 178 0.04 -1.56 16.94
C ARG A 178 0.66 -2.70 16.15
N SER A 179 1.64 -3.34 16.79
CA SER A 179 1.73 -4.80 16.74
C SER A 179 0.59 -5.34 17.61
N GLN A 180 -0.50 -5.81 17.00
CA GLN A 180 -1.33 -6.94 17.43
C GLN A 180 -2.69 -6.92 16.71
N HIS A 181 -3.09 -8.12 16.29
CA HIS A 181 -4.31 -8.47 15.58
C HIS A 181 -5.57 -7.73 16.06
N ILE A 182 -6.31 -7.14 15.11
CA ILE A 182 -7.71 -6.77 15.31
C ILE A 182 -8.46 -7.26 14.08
N TYR A 183 -9.42 -8.16 14.34
CA TYR A 183 -10.40 -8.74 13.43
C TYR A 183 -10.67 -7.88 12.16
N GLU A 184 -10.20 -8.38 11.02
CA GLU A 184 -10.49 -7.83 9.70
C GLU A 184 -11.96 -8.14 9.33
N SER A 185 -12.84 -7.18 9.53
CA SER A 185 -14.10 -7.13 8.76
C SER A 185 -13.84 -6.26 7.53
N THR A 186 -13.54 -6.91 6.41
CA THR A 186 -13.44 -6.30 5.08
C THR A 186 -14.84 -6.04 4.56
N ILE A 187 -15.16 -4.79 4.26
CA ILE A 187 -16.29 -4.49 3.37
C ILE A 187 -15.90 -5.12 2.03
N PRO A 188 -16.72 -6.02 1.45
CA PRO A 188 -16.39 -6.62 0.17
C PRO A 188 -16.25 -5.51 -0.88
N VAL A 189 -15.11 -5.48 -1.56
CA VAL A 189 -14.87 -4.55 -2.66
C VAL A 189 -15.83 -4.89 -3.78
N ASP A 190 -16.46 -3.87 -4.36
CA ASP A 190 -17.35 -4.05 -5.50
C ASP A 190 -16.57 -4.64 -6.70
N PRO A 191 -17.02 -5.77 -7.28
CA PRO A 191 -16.31 -6.39 -8.40
C PRO A 191 -16.21 -5.50 -9.64
N GLU A 192 -17.16 -4.60 -9.89
CA GLU A 192 -17.10 -3.68 -11.03
C GLU A 192 -15.96 -2.66 -10.88
N THR A 193 -15.73 -2.20 -9.65
CA THR A 193 -14.58 -1.36 -9.28
C THR A 193 -13.26 -2.05 -9.65
N VAL A 194 -13.11 -3.33 -9.31
CA VAL A 194 -11.91 -4.12 -9.65
C VAL A 194 -11.79 -4.27 -11.16
N ASN A 195 -12.88 -4.63 -11.85
CA ASN A 195 -12.89 -4.83 -13.29
C ASN A 195 -12.49 -3.56 -14.08
N ALA A 196 -12.82 -2.37 -13.57
CA ALA A 196 -12.43 -1.11 -14.19
C ALA A 196 -10.91 -0.83 -14.16
N MET A 197 -10.16 -1.48 -13.25
CA MET A 197 -8.70 -1.35 -13.14
C MET A 197 -7.95 -2.30 -14.08
N LEU A 198 -8.57 -3.41 -14.50
CA LEU A 198 -7.92 -4.50 -15.24
C LEU A 198 -7.39 -4.13 -16.63
N PRO A 199 -8.10 -3.34 -17.48
CA PRO A 199 -7.68 -3.08 -18.86
C PRO A 199 -6.31 -2.41 -19.00
N LYS A 200 -5.79 -1.86 -17.90
CA LYS A 200 -4.56 -1.09 -17.83
C LYS A 200 -3.43 -1.78 -17.05
N LEU A 201 -3.63 -3.02 -16.60
CA LEU A 201 -2.60 -3.79 -15.88
C LEU A 201 -1.37 -4.09 -16.74
N GLY A 202 -1.55 -4.35 -18.03
CA GLY A 202 -0.45 -4.55 -18.97
C GLY A 202 0.50 -3.34 -19.07
N ASP A 203 -0.06 -2.12 -19.00
CA ASP A 203 0.74 -0.89 -19.01
C ASP A 203 1.59 -0.76 -17.73
N LEU A 204 1.08 -1.21 -16.57
CA LEU A 204 1.85 -1.26 -15.33
C LEU A 204 3.02 -2.26 -15.40
N LEU A 205 2.82 -3.40 -16.07
CA LEU A 205 3.90 -4.37 -16.29
C LEU A 205 5.03 -3.78 -17.12
N MET A 206 4.72 -2.98 -18.15
CA MET A 206 5.75 -2.28 -18.93
C MET A 206 6.59 -1.35 -18.06
N LEU A 207 5.99 -0.69 -17.07
CA LEU A 207 6.69 0.17 -16.10
C LEU A 207 7.54 -0.63 -15.10
N LEU A 208 7.25 -1.91 -14.87
CA LEU A 208 8.10 -2.80 -14.08
C LEU A 208 9.28 -3.36 -14.88
N ASN A 209 9.18 -3.41 -16.21
CA ASN A 209 10.19 -3.95 -17.13
C ASN A 209 11.25 -2.93 -17.55
N VAL A 210 11.84 -2.23 -16.58
CA VAL A 210 12.94 -1.29 -16.82
C VAL A 210 14.27 -2.04 -16.73
N THR A 211 14.98 -2.12 -17.86
CA THR A 211 16.30 -2.78 -17.97
C THR A 211 17.48 -1.81 -17.86
N SER A 212 17.26 -0.52 -18.09
CA SER A 212 18.29 0.52 -17.93
C SER A 212 17.68 1.84 -17.47
N ASP A 213 18.42 2.56 -16.64
CA ASP A 213 18.16 3.94 -16.23
C ASP A 213 19.52 4.64 -16.20
N GLU A 214 19.56 5.92 -16.59
CA GLU A 214 20.77 6.75 -16.50
C GLU A 214 21.16 6.98 -15.03
N LYS A 215 20.19 6.91 -14.12
CA LYS A 215 20.41 7.12 -12.69
C LYS A 215 21.01 5.88 -12.05
N ILE A 216 22.19 6.05 -11.50
CA ILE A 216 22.85 5.08 -10.62
C ILE A 216 22.63 5.53 -9.18
N LEU A 217 22.16 4.63 -8.32
CA LEU A 217 22.02 4.91 -6.89
C LEU A 217 23.16 4.21 -6.12
N PRO A 218 24.14 4.95 -5.58
CA PRO A 218 25.16 4.37 -4.72
C PRO A 218 24.54 3.90 -3.40
N THR A 219 24.95 2.73 -2.92
CA THR A 219 24.51 2.12 -1.67
C THR A 219 25.70 1.69 -0.81
N THR A 220 25.44 1.25 0.42
CA THR A 220 26.50 0.74 1.31
C THR A 220 27.14 -0.56 0.82
N TYR A 221 26.39 -1.37 0.06
CA TYR A 221 26.87 -2.63 -0.51
C TYR A 221 27.48 -2.47 -1.91
N GLY A 222 27.29 -1.33 -2.58
CA GLY A 222 27.77 -1.07 -3.94
C GLY A 222 26.88 -0.08 -4.66
N GLU A 223 26.19 -0.51 -5.71
CA GLU A 223 25.32 0.35 -6.49
C GLU A 223 24.07 -0.37 -7.00
N LEU A 224 23.05 0.43 -7.31
CA LEU A 224 21.80 0.01 -7.93
C LEU A 224 21.65 0.66 -9.30
N ARG A 225 21.51 -0.16 -10.34
CA ARG A 225 21.37 0.27 -11.73
C ARG A 225 20.49 -0.70 -12.56
N PRO A 226 19.23 -0.37 -12.85
CA PRO A 226 18.50 0.82 -12.41
C PRO A 226 18.05 0.70 -10.94
N PRO A 227 17.88 1.83 -10.21
CA PRO A 227 17.17 1.80 -8.94
C PRO A 227 15.68 1.47 -9.17
N LEU A 228 15.08 0.70 -8.25
CA LEU A 228 13.65 0.37 -8.32
C LEU A 228 12.78 1.64 -8.34
N GLY A 229 13.05 2.57 -7.44
CA GLY A 229 12.30 3.82 -7.31
C GLY A 229 10.90 3.65 -6.69
N LYS A 230 10.35 4.76 -6.18
CA LYS A 230 9.05 4.77 -5.47
C LYS A 230 7.87 4.34 -6.34
N HIS A 231 7.89 4.68 -7.62
CA HIS A 231 6.82 4.39 -8.58
C HIS A 231 6.68 2.89 -8.88
N ARG A 232 7.78 2.18 -9.18
CA ARG A 232 7.75 0.73 -9.37
C ARG A 232 7.38 -0.01 -8.09
N LEU A 233 7.89 0.45 -6.93
CA LEU A 233 7.47 -0.09 -5.64
C LEU A 233 5.96 0.08 -5.42
N LYS A 234 5.40 1.23 -5.80
CA LYS A 234 3.96 1.52 -5.67
C LYS A 234 3.09 0.63 -6.56
N ILE A 235 3.58 0.28 -7.75
CA ILE A 235 2.93 -0.72 -8.62
C ILE A 235 2.87 -2.08 -7.92
N VAL A 236 3.98 -2.53 -7.32
CA VAL A 236 4.01 -3.82 -6.59
C VAL A 236 3.09 -3.78 -5.37
N GLU A 237 3.05 -2.67 -4.63
CA GLU A 237 2.10 -2.46 -3.54
C GLU A 237 0.63 -2.58 -4.02
N PHE A 238 0.30 -1.95 -5.15
CA PHE A 238 -1.03 -2.03 -5.75
C PHE A 238 -1.40 -3.47 -6.12
N ILE A 239 -0.50 -4.21 -6.78
CA ILE A 239 -0.71 -5.63 -7.14
C ILE A 239 -0.96 -6.47 -5.88
N ALA A 240 -0.21 -6.23 -4.81
CA ALA A 240 -0.39 -6.94 -3.54
C ALA A 240 -1.77 -6.70 -2.92
N VAL A 241 -2.30 -5.49 -3.02
CA VAL A 241 -3.64 -5.16 -2.53
C VAL A 241 -4.72 -5.73 -3.45
N LEU A 242 -4.51 -5.67 -4.77
CA LEU A 242 -5.43 -6.23 -5.77
C LEU A 242 -5.64 -7.73 -5.57
N LEU A 243 -4.57 -8.51 -5.38
CA LEU A 243 -4.68 -9.95 -5.14
C LEU A 243 -5.38 -10.31 -3.83
N LYS A 244 -5.23 -9.47 -2.79
CA LYS A 244 -5.94 -9.66 -1.51
C LYS A 244 -7.45 -9.55 -1.62
N THR A 245 -7.97 -8.90 -2.67
CA THR A 245 -9.42 -8.85 -2.90
C THR A 245 -10.01 -10.22 -3.23
N GLY A 246 -9.19 -11.20 -3.65
CA GLY A 246 -9.65 -12.52 -4.05
C GLY A 246 -10.50 -12.52 -5.32
N ASN A 247 -10.39 -11.48 -6.15
CA ASN A 247 -11.13 -11.40 -7.41
C ASN A 247 -10.52 -12.33 -8.47
N GLU A 248 -11.29 -13.35 -8.88
CA GLU A 248 -10.83 -14.37 -9.82
C GLU A 248 -10.45 -13.83 -11.22
N ILE A 249 -11.08 -12.74 -11.67
CA ILE A 249 -10.79 -12.12 -12.97
C ILE A 249 -9.44 -11.41 -12.90
N ALA A 250 -9.20 -10.68 -11.80
CA ALA A 250 -7.92 -10.03 -11.56
C ALA A 250 -6.77 -11.05 -11.44
N GLU A 251 -6.99 -12.17 -10.75
CA GLU A 251 -6.00 -13.26 -10.68
C GLU A 251 -5.65 -13.81 -12.06
N LYS A 252 -6.66 -14.12 -12.89
CA LYS A 252 -6.46 -14.63 -14.25
C LYS A 252 -5.67 -13.65 -15.12
N GLU A 253 -5.97 -12.36 -15.02
CA GLU A 253 -5.26 -11.30 -15.77
C GLU A 253 -3.80 -11.14 -15.30
N LEU A 254 -3.54 -11.25 -14.00
CA LEU A 254 -2.17 -11.19 -13.47
C LEU A 254 -1.32 -12.40 -13.87
N VAL A 255 -1.95 -13.58 -14.00
CA VAL A 255 -1.32 -14.80 -14.55
C VAL A 255 -1.05 -14.64 -16.04
N SER A 256 -2.05 -14.27 -16.84
CA SER A 256 -1.92 -14.16 -18.30
C SER A 256 -0.93 -13.09 -18.75
N SER A 257 -0.85 -11.98 -18.00
CA SER A 257 0.11 -10.89 -18.28
C SER A 257 1.55 -11.23 -17.91
N GLY A 258 1.80 -12.28 -17.11
CA GLY A 258 3.13 -12.58 -16.57
C GLY A 258 3.58 -11.61 -15.47
N THR A 259 2.65 -10.85 -14.89
CA THR A 259 2.94 -9.87 -13.83
C THR A 259 3.48 -10.53 -12.57
N ILE A 260 2.94 -11.69 -12.19
CA ILE A 260 3.40 -12.45 -11.01
C ILE A 260 4.88 -12.82 -11.15
N LYS A 261 5.26 -13.37 -12.32
CA LYS A 261 6.65 -13.71 -12.63
C LYS A 261 7.57 -12.50 -12.53
N ARG A 262 7.18 -11.36 -13.12
CA ARG A 262 8.02 -10.16 -13.08
C ARG A 262 8.21 -9.63 -11.66
N VAL A 263 7.17 -9.61 -10.85
CA VAL A 263 7.24 -9.18 -9.45
C VAL A 263 8.13 -10.12 -8.64
N LEU A 264 8.07 -11.42 -8.90
CA LEU A 264 8.96 -12.40 -8.29
C LEU A 264 10.42 -12.19 -8.73
N ASP A 265 10.69 -11.87 -10.00
CA ASP A 265 12.04 -11.54 -10.46
C ASP A 265 12.61 -10.32 -9.71
N LEU A 266 11.79 -9.27 -9.52
CA LEU A 266 12.19 -8.07 -8.76
C LEU A 266 12.63 -8.42 -7.32
N PHE A 267 11.98 -9.39 -6.68
CA PHE A 267 12.34 -9.82 -5.32
C PHE A 267 13.79 -10.30 -5.22
N PHE A 268 14.27 -11.01 -6.25
CA PHE A 268 15.65 -11.51 -6.30
C PHE A 268 16.64 -10.49 -6.89
N GLU A 269 16.20 -9.65 -7.83
CA GLU A 269 17.01 -8.57 -8.41
C GLU A 269 17.38 -7.46 -7.41
N TYR A 270 16.52 -7.22 -6.40
CA TYR A 270 16.71 -6.19 -5.37
C TYR A 270 16.76 -6.82 -3.97
N PRO A 271 17.82 -7.59 -3.63
CA PRO A 271 17.91 -8.40 -2.41
C PRO A 271 18.00 -7.61 -1.11
N TYR A 272 18.05 -6.27 -1.15
CA TYR A 272 18.12 -5.40 0.02
C TYR A 272 16.93 -4.44 0.16
N ASN A 273 15.84 -4.67 -0.58
CA ASN A 273 14.65 -3.82 -0.52
C ASN A 273 13.53 -4.47 0.32
N ASN A 274 13.56 -4.25 1.63
CA ASN A 274 12.60 -4.85 2.57
C ASN A 274 11.14 -4.50 2.25
N SER A 275 10.86 -3.28 1.76
CA SER A 275 9.50 -2.87 1.39
C SER A 275 9.00 -3.66 0.18
N LEU A 276 9.83 -3.83 -0.84
CA LEU A 276 9.52 -4.68 -1.99
C LEU A 276 9.25 -6.12 -1.53
N HIS A 277 10.13 -6.68 -0.69
CA HIS A 277 9.99 -8.05 -0.22
C HIS A 277 8.73 -8.27 0.60
N HIS A 278 8.33 -7.30 1.41
CA HIS A 278 7.06 -7.37 2.14
C HIS A 278 5.84 -7.43 1.21
N HIS A 279 5.84 -6.63 0.13
CA HIS A 279 4.76 -6.69 -0.86
C HIS A 279 4.77 -7.99 -1.67
N VAL A 280 5.94 -8.46 -2.10
CA VAL A 280 6.06 -9.72 -2.86
C VAL A 280 5.69 -10.93 -1.98
N GLU A 281 6.13 -10.97 -0.72
CA GLU A 281 5.72 -12.00 0.23
C GLU A 281 4.19 -12.03 0.39
N SER A 282 3.57 -10.86 0.51
CA SER A 282 2.12 -10.73 0.54
C SER A 282 1.45 -11.24 -0.74
N ILE A 283 2.03 -10.98 -1.92
CA ILE A 283 1.55 -11.49 -3.21
C ILE A 283 1.62 -13.01 -3.25
N ILE A 284 2.77 -13.58 -2.88
CA ILE A 284 2.98 -15.03 -2.82
C ILE A 284 1.97 -15.68 -1.87
N PHE A 285 1.73 -15.10 -0.69
CA PHE A 285 0.76 -15.64 0.25
C PHE A 285 -0.66 -15.59 -0.31
N SER A 286 -1.08 -14.48 -0.91
CA SER A 286 -2.39 -14.38 -1.55
C SER A 286 -2.56 -15.38 -2.70
N CYS A 287 -1.53 -15.63 -3.50
CA CYS A 287 -1.57 -16.67 -4.53
C CYS A 287 -1.72 -18.07 -3.93
N LEU A 288 -0.94 -18.41 -2.90
CA LEU A 288 -0.97 -19.74 -2.27
C LEU A 288 -2.24 -20.02 -1.48
N GLU A 289 -2.89 -18.97 -0.96
CA GLU A 289 -4.18 -19.04 -0.24
C GLU A 289 -5.39 -18.92 -1.17
N SER A 290 -5.17 -18.66 -2.47
CA SER A 290 -6.26 -18.55 -3.44
C SER A 290 -7.00 -19.88 -3.62
N LYS A 291 -8.30 -19.77 -3.92
CA LYS A 291 -9.14 -20.92 -4.28
C LYS A 291 -8.91 -21.38 -5.72
N ASN A 292 -8.23 -20.57 -6.53
CA ASN A 292 -8.00 -20.81 -7.94
C ASN A 292 -6.69 -21.57 -8.15
N ASN A 293 -6.76 -22.86 -8.46
CA ASN A 293 -5.54 -23.66 -8.67
C ASN A 293 -4.64 -23.11 -9.78
N THR A 294 -5.19 -22.39 -10.77
CA THR A 294 -4.38 -21.87 -11.89
C THR A 294 -3.31 -20.86 -11.45
N ILE A 295 -3.58 -20.03 -10.42
CA ILE A 295 -2.58 -19.08 -9.92
C ILE A 295 -1.50 -19.80 -9.09
N VAL A 296 -1.89 -20.87 -8.38
CA VAL A 296 -0.96 -21.71 -7.61
C VAL A 296 -0.04 -22.47 -8.56
N ASP A 297 -0.58 -23.08 -9.61
CA ASP A 297 0.18 -23.76 -10.66
C ASP A 297 1.14 -22.79 -11.35
N HIS A 298 0.67 -21.61 -11.75
CA HIS A 298 1.52 -20.58 -12.36
C HIS A 298 2.67 -20.16 -11.44
N LEU A 299 2.41 -19.99 -10.14
CA LEU A 299 3.43 -19.60 -9.17
C LEU A 299 4.48 -20.70 -8.93
N LEU A 300 4.06 -21.96 -8.83
CA LEU A 300 4.96 -23.07 -8.52
C LEU A 300 5.69 -23.61 -9.75
N GLN A 301 5.04 -23.62 -10.92
CA GLN A 301 5.57 -24.20 -12.15
C GLN A 301 6.18 -23.15 -13.09
N GLU A 302 5.41 -22.15 -13.53
CA GLU A 302 5.87 -21.18 -14.55
C GLU A 302 6.81 -20.10 -13.99
N CYS A 303 6.57 -19.69 -12.74
CA CYS A 303 7.42 -18.76 -12.01
C CYS A 303 8.62 -19.44 -11.33
N ASP A 304 8.60 -20.77 -11.22
CA ASP A 304 9.61 -21.60 -10.55
C ASP A 304 10.01 -21.06 -9.16
N LEU A 305 9.01 -20.81 -8.31
CA LEU A 305 9.24 -20.26 -6.96
C LEU A 305 10.18 -21.17 -6.16
N ILE A 306 9.99 -22.49 -6.23
CA ILE A 306 10.79 -23.47 -5.50
C ILE A 306 12.25 -23.44 -5.99
N GLY A 307 12.48 -23.48 -7.31
CA GLY A 307 13.83 -23.43 -7.87
C GLY A 307 14.55 -22.12 -7.52
N LYS A 308 13.87 -20.98 -7.56
CA LYS A 308 14.43 -19.68 -7.16
C LYS A 308 14.81 -19.63 -5.67
N ILE A 309 14.01 -20.21 -4.79
CA ILE A 309 14.34 -20.33 -3.35
C ILE A 309 15.62 -21.15 -3.17
N LEU A 310 15.69 -22.32 -3.81
CA LEU A 310 16.86 -23.21 -3.74
C LEU A 310 18.12 -22.54 -4.32
N GLN A 311 17.98 -21.81 -5.42
CA GLN A 311 19.09 -21.09 -6.05
C GLN A 311 19.63 -19.96 -5.15
N ALA A 312 18.75 -19.17 -4.54
CA ALA A 312 19.14 -18.10 -3.63
C ALA A 312 19.89 -18.63 -2.41
N ASP A 313 19.57 -19.84 -1.96
CA ASP A 313 20.27 -20.50 -0.87
C ASP A 313 21.65 -21.04 -1.25
N LYS A 314 21.76 -21.64 -2.46
CA LYS A 314 23.03 -22.12 -3.04
C LYS A 314 24.02 -20.98 -3.27
N GLN A 315 23.52 -19.78 -3.57
CA GLN A 315 24.32 -18.57 -3.79
C GLN A 315 23.89 -17.44 -2.83
N PRO A 316 24.21 -17.55 -1.52
CA PRO A 316 23.69 -16.64 -0.51
C PRO A 316 24.41 -15.29 -0.49
N ILE A 317 25.29 -15.02 -1.45
CA ILE A 317 26.13 -13.83 -1.55
C ILE A 317 25.74 -13.07 -2.82
N LEU A 318 25.74 -11.74 -2.76
CA LEU A 318 25.44 -10.90 -3.91
C LEU A 318 26.39 -11.22 -5.09
N SER A 319 25.81 -11.53 -6.25
CA SER A 319 26.55 -11.78 -7.49
C SER A 319 27.13 -10.48 -8.06
N GLY A 320 28.32 -10.57 -8.64
CA GLY A 320 28.93 -9.47 -9.42
C GLY A 320 28.53 -9.46 -10.90
N ASP A 321 27.46 -10.16 -11.28
CA ASP A 321 26.97 -10.18 -12.66
C ASP A 321 26.48 -8.79 -13.09
N LEU A 322 27.12 -8.24 -14.13
CA LEU A 322 26.81 -6.90 -14.67
C LEU A 322 25.39 -6.79 -15.24
N ASN A 323 24.71 -7.92 -15.48
CA ASN A 323 23.32 -7.93 -15.94
C ASN A 323 22.30 -7.79 -14.79
N GLN A 324 22.74 -7.79 -13.53
CA GLN A 324 21.87 -7.68 -12.37
C GLN A 324 21.75 -6.23 -11.89
N PRO A 325 20.55 -5.79 -11.44
CA PRO A 325 20.37 -4.42 -10.96
C PRO A 325 21.19 -4.06 -9.71
N SER A 326 21.53 -5.05 -8.89
CA SER A 326 22.26 -4.87 -7.63
C SER A 326 23.70 -5.34 -7.77
N LEU A 327 24.66 -4.41 -7.71
CA LEU A 327 26.08 -4.71 -7.89
C LEU A 327 26.88 -4.48 -6.60
N PRO A 328 27.82 -5.37 -6.25
CA PRO A 328 28.70 -5.18 -5.10
C PRO A 328 29.73 -4.07 -5.35
N ALA A 329 30.15 -3.40 -4.29
CA ALA A 329 31.21 -2.39 -4.36
C ALA A 329 32.54 -3.01 -4.83
N ALA A 330 33.21 -2.37 -5.79
CA ALA A 330 34.50 -2.81 -6.29
C ALA A 330 35.54 -2.93 -5.15
N GLY A 331 36.23 -4.07 -5.10
CA GLY A 331 37.28 -4.33 -4.12
C GLY A 331 36.80 -4.65 -2.70
N ARG A 332 35.48 -4.81 -2.47
CA ARG A 332 34.92 -5.26 -1.19
C ARG A 332 34.34 -6.67 -1.29
N GLN A 333 34.33 -7.40 -0.18
CA GLN A 333 33.62 -8.67 -0.10
C GLN A 333 32.12 -8.44 -0.27
N ALA A 334 31.51 -9.19 -1.20
CA ALA A 334 30.08 -9.10 -1.46
C ALA A 334 29.28 -9.50 -0.21
N PRO A 335 28.28 -8.69 0.20
CA PRO A 335 27.47 -9.02 1.37
C PRO A 335 26.54 -10.20 1.09
N ARG A 336 26.08 -10.83 2.19
CA ARG A 336 25.02 -11.83 2.16
C ARG A 336 23.71 -11.21 1.65
N LEU A 337 22.89 -11.96 0.93
CA LEU A 337 21.59 -11.49 0.45
C LEU A 337 20.64 -11.13 1.62
N GLY A 338 19.97 -9.98 1.53
CA GLY A 338 19.07 -9.47 2.57
C GLY A 338 17.67 -10.08 2.57
N ASN A 339 17.25 -10.67 1.45
CA ASN A 339 15.92 -11.27 1.27
C ASN A 339 15.77 -12.66 1.89
N LEU A 340 16.84 -13.26 2.42
CA LEU A 340 16.84 -14.63 2.94
C LEU A 340 15.84 -14.85 4.09
N GLY A 341 15.61 -13.84 4.95
CA GLY A 341 14.61 -13.94 6.01
C GLY A 341 13.17 -14.02 5.47
N HIS A 342 12.88 -13.28 4.39
CA HIS A 342 11.59 -13.41 3.69
C HIS A 342 11.47 -14.79 3.02
N ILE A 343 12.56 -15.31 2.44
CA ILE A 343 12.58 -16.67 1.86
C ILE A 343 12.27 -17.73 2.91
N THR A 344 12.85 -17.63 4.12
CA THR A 344 12.52 -18.54 5.23
C THR A 344 11.03 -18.49 5.57
N ARG A 345 10.43 -17.29 5.69
CA ARG A 345 8.99 -17.13 5.95
C ARG A 345 8.12 -17.71 4.84
N ILE A 346 8.47 -17.45 3.58
CA ILE A 346 7.79 -18.00 2.41
C ILE A 346 7.84 -19.52 2.41
N SER A 347 9.02 -20.08 2.70
CA SER A 347 9.23 -21.53 2.74
C SER A 347 8.41 -22.19 3.85
N ASN A 348 8.37 -21.57 5.04
CA ASN A 348 7.53 -22.05 6.14
C ASN A 348 6.04 -22.01 5.79
N LYS A 349 5.59 -20.95 5.08
CA LYS A 349 4.20 -20.87 4.61
C LYS A 349 3.87 -21.94 3.57
N LEU A 350 4.79 -22.23 2.64
CA LEU A 350 4.66 -23.32 1.67
C LEU A 350 4.51 -24.68 2.35
N VAL A 351 5.37 -24.98 3.33
CA VAL A 351 5.29 -26.23 4.10
C VAL A 351 3.96 -26.34 4.87
N HIS A 352 3.53 -25.25 5.51
CA HIS A 352 2.26 -25.20 6.22
C HIS A 352 1.08 -25.46 5.26
N LEU A 353 1.00 -24.74 4.14
CA LEU A 353 -0.09 -24.91 3.17
C LEU A 353 -0.03 -26.25 2.45
N GLY A 354 1.17 -26.82 2.24
CA GLY A 354 1.33 -28.18 1.73
C GLY A 354 0.77 -29.26 2.66
N SER A 355 0.61 -29.00 3.97
CA SER A 355 -0.10 -29.92 4.87
C SER A 355 -1.64 -29.85 4.74
N CYS A 356 -2.16 -28.76 4.17
CA CYS A 356 -3.59 -28.50 4.02
C CYS A 356 -4.10 -28.67 2.57
N SER A 357 -3.21 -28.55 1.57
CA SER A 357 -3.54 -28.59 0.14
C SER A 357 -2.76 -29.69 -0.57
N GLY A 358 -3.48 -30.67 -1.12
CA GLY A 358 -2.88 -31.78 -1.85
C GLY A 358 -2.12 -31.36 -3.12
N LEU A 359 -2.54 -30.26 -3.77
CA LEU A 359 -1.85 -29.71 -4.93
C LEU A 359 -0.45 -29.22 -4.57
N ILE A 360 -0.36 -28.34 -3.57
CA ILE A 360 0.92 -27.80 -3.08
C ILE A 360 1.80 -28.96 -2.56
N GLN A 361 1.20 -29.90 -1.81
CA GLN A 361 1.92 -31.07 -1.32
C GLN A 361 2.59 -31.87 -2.44
N THR A 362 1.89 -32.06 -3.56
CA THR A 362 2.41 -32.79 -4.72
C THR A 362 3.65 -32.11 -5.29
N TYR A 363 3.59 -30.80 -5.55
CA TYR A 363 4.75 -30.03 -6.03
C TYR A 363 5.95 -30.10 -5.08
N LEU A 364 5.73 -30.04 -3.76
CA LEU A 364 6.82 -30.13 -2.78
C LEU A 364 7.44 -31.53 -2.76
N GLN A 365 6.61 -32.59 -2.83
CA GLN A 365 7.09 -33.98 -2.79
C GLN A 365 7.84 -34.39 -4.07
N GLU A 366 7.41 -33.91 -5.23
CA GLU A 366 8.06 -34.19 -6.51
C GLU A 366 9.47 -33.57 -6.60
N ASN A 367 9.72 -32.49 -5.86
CA ASN A 367 11.02 -31.83 -5.85
C ASN A 367 11.96 -32.43 -4.78
N SER A 368 12.81 -33.37 -5.19
CA SER A 368 13.78 -34.02 -4.28
C SER A 368 14.79 -33.05 -3.65
N GLU A 369 15.22 -32.00 -4.38
CA GLU A 369 16.11 -30.98 -3.83
C GLU A 369 15.43 -30.18 -2.72
N TRP A 370 14.16 -29.82 -2.92
CA TRP A 370 13.34 -29.15 -1.91
C TRP A 370 13.22 -29.98 -0.64
N ASN A 371 12.90 -31.28 -0.75
CA ASN A 371 12.76 -32.15 0.42
C ASN A 371 14.06 -32.23 1.24
N ASN A 372 15.20 -32.36 0.57
CA ASN A 372 16.51 -32.37 1.23
C ASN A 372 16.81 -31.03 1.90
N TRP A 373 16.54 -29.92 1.20
CA TRP A 373 16.76 -28.57 1.72
C TRP A 373 15.84 -28.25 2.91
N GLN A 374 14.57 -28.67 2.85
CA GLN A 374 13.60 -28.51 3.92
C GLN A 374 14.07 -29.22 5.20
N ALA A 375 14.53 -30.48 5.07
CA ALA A 375 14.95 -31.30 6.21
C ALA A 375 16.30 -30.86 6.81
N SER A 376 17.21 -30.33 5.98
CA SER A 376 18.55 -29.92 6.44
C SER A 376 18.60 -28.43 6.79
N VAL A 377 18.33 -27.55 5.84
CA VAL A 377 18.57 -26.10 5.98
C VAL A 377 17.40 -25.40 6.65
N LEU A 378 16.16 -25.59 6.16
CA LEU A 378 15.01 -24.86 6.69
C LEU A 378 14.72 -25.24 8.14
N GLN A 379 14.77 -26.54 8.45
CA GLN A 379 14.56 -27.02 9.80
C GLN A 379 15.61 -26.50 10.78
N GLU A 380 16.90 -26.52 10.41
CA GLU A 380 17.98 -25.97 11.23
C GLU A 380 17.81 -24.45 11.46
N ARG A 381 17.45 -23.70 10.41
CA ARG A 381 17.15 -22.26 10.54
C ARG A 381 16.01 -22.00 11.51
N ASN A 382 14.91 -22.74 11.38
CA ASN A 382 13.78 -22.61 12.27
C ASN A 382 14.14 -22.95 13.73
N LEU A 383 15.06 -23.88 13.96
CA LEU A 383 15.56 -24.19 15.30
C LEU A 383 16.36 -23.01 15.90
N VAL A 384 17.23 -22.39 15.10
CA VAL A 384 18.04 -21.24 15.52
C VAL A 384 17.19 -19.99 15.71
N GLU A 385 16.21 -19.74 14.85
CA GLU A 385 15.32 -18.56 14.90
C GLU A 385 14.20 -18.70 15.94
N ASN A 386 14.03 -19.88 16.53
CA ASN A 386 13.03 -20.10 17.58
C ASN A 386 13.44 -19.43 18.89
N VAL A 387 12.88 -18.24 19.11
CA VAL A 387 13.15 -17.39 20.29
C VAL A 387 12.84 -18.11 21.62
N TYR A 388 11.92 -19.08 21.64
CA TYR A 388 11.62 -19.87 22.84
C TYR A 388 12.75 -20.85 23.21
N ARG A 389 13.70 -21.10 22.30
CA ARG A 389 14.86 -21.97 22.51
C ARG A 389 16.15 -21.19 22.75
N TRP A 390 16.10 -19.86 22.75
CA TRP A 390 17.28 -19.05 23.00
C TRP A 390 17.69 -19.15 24.46
N ALA A 391 18.96 -19.48 24.71
CA ALA A 391 19.49 -19.60 26.07
C ALA A 391 19.39 -18.30 26.88
N CYS A 392 19.35 -17.14 26.20
CA CYS A 392 19.15 -15.83 26.80
C CYS A 392 17.67 -15.45 27.04
N GLY A 393 16.72 -16.33 26.66
CA GLY A 393 15.30 -16.03 26.66
C GLY A 393 14.90 -15.00 25.58
N ARG A 394 13.60 -14.74 25.47
CA ARG A 394 13.09 -13.67 24.59
C ARG A 394 13.57 -12.32 25.15
N PRO A 395 14.14 -11.40 24.33
CA PRO A 395 14.36 -10.03 24.75
C PRO A 395 13.01 -9.44 25.16
N THR A 396 12.80 -9.28 26.46
CA THR A 396 11.55 -8.72 26.99
C THR A 396 11.48 -7.27 26.53
N ALA A 397 10.63 -6.97 25.55
CA ALA A 397 10.12 -5.62 25.43
C ALA A 397 9.44 -5.31 26.77
N LEU A 398 9.86 -4.24 27.45
CA LEU A 398 9.49 -3.82 28.81
C LEU A 398 7.97 -3.72 29.12
N GLN A 399 7.09 -4.16 28.23
CA GLN A 399 5.64 -4.09 28.35
C GLN A 399 4.91 -5.44 28.32
N ASP A 400 5.57 -6.56 28.00
CA ASP A 400 4.94 -7.89 28.01
C ASP A 400 5.04 -8.57 29.38
N ARG A 401 4.73 -7.83 30.46
CA ARG A 401 4.27 -8.47 31.69
C ARG A 401 2.86 -8.96 31.41
N THR A 402 2.75 -10.17 30.84
CA THR A 402 1.56 -10.99 31.00
C THR A 402 1.27 -11.06 32.49
N ARG A 403 0.23 -10.33 32.87
CA ARG A 403 -0.37 -10.28 34.18
C ARG A 403 -1.08 -11.61 34.39
N ASP A 404 -0.33 -12.66 34.69
CA ASP A 404 -0.85 -13.94 35.13
C ASP A 404 0.05 -14.46 36.26
N SER A 405 -0.59 -14.78 37.38
CA SER A 405 -0.07 -15.32 38.64
C SER A 405 0.25 -14.32 39.76
N ASP A 406 -0.74 -13.51 40.15
CA ASP A 406 -0.90 -13.01 41.53
C ASP A 406 -1.84 -13.94 42.33
N GLU A 407 -1.66 -15.26 42.22
CA GLU A 407 -2.21 -16.22 43.17
C GLU A 407 -1.02 -17.03 43.72
N ASP A 408 -1.01 -17.20 45.04
CA ASP A 408 0.00 -17.87 45.87
C ASP A 408 1.27 -17.06 46.22
N ASP A 409 1.12 -16.13 47.17
CA ASP A 409 1.98 -16.04 48.37
C ASP A 409 1.45 -14.99 49.38
N LEU A 410 0.16 -15.08 49.71
CA LEU A 410 -0.40 -14.44 50.91
C LEU A 410 -0.26 -15.39 52.11
N HIS A 411 0.97 -15.67 52.53
CA HIS A 411 1.22 -16.13 53.90
C HIS A 411 2.61 -15.69 54.38
N ASP A 412 2.60 -15.09 55.57
CA ASP A 412 3.71 -14.86 56.49
C ASP A 412 4.73 -13.77 56.14
N ARG A 413 4.55 -12.59 56.76
CA ARG A 413 5.33 -12.21 57.96
C ARG A 413 4.98 -10.80 58.48
N ASP A 414 4.41 -10.80 59.68
CA ASP A 414 4.68 -9.95 60.84
C ASP A 414 5.59 -8.71 60.66
N TYR A 415 5.00 -7.50 60.77
CA TYR A 415 5.07 -6.60 61.93
C TYR A 415 4.42 -5.24 61.62
#